data_AF-A0A2V5V052-F1
#
_entry.id   AF-A0A2V5V052-F1
#
_cell.length_a   1.000
_cell.length_b   1.000
_cell.length_c   1.000
_cell.angle_alpha   90.00
_cell.angle_beta   90.00
_cell.angle_gamma   90.00
#
_symmetry.space_group_name_H-M   'P 1'
#
loop_
_entity.id
_entity.type
_entity.pdbx_description
1 polymer ?
#
loop_
_entity_poly.entity_id
_entity_poly.type
_entity_poly.pdbx_seq_one_letter_code
_entity_poly.pdbx_strand_id
1 'polypeptide(L)'
;MRLSPQFEKALIYATRIHGGKLRKKTRIPYIAHILGVTAIALEYGANETEAIAALLHDAVEDCGGAKRLRDIEHKFGKRVARIVEDCTDTDQTPKPPWLERKKAYVEHVRHASMPTKLVSASDKLHNIRAILMDYRQEDS
;
A
#
# COMPACT_ATOMS: atom_id res chain seq x y z
N MET A 1 -21.31 -0.25 -2.13
CA MET A 1 -20.79 0.71 -1.12
C MET A 1 -20.64 2.08 -1.77
N ARG A 2 -20.92 3.18 -1.05
CA ARG A 2 -20.65 4.54 -1.53
C ARG A 2 -19.42 5.08 -0.79
N LEU A 3 -18.41 5.54 -1.54
CA LEU A 3 -17.24 6.18 -0.96
C LEU A 3 -17.58 7.62 -0.58
N SER A 4 -17.17 8.03 0.61
CA SER A 4 -17.43 9.37 1.14
C SER A 4 -16.33 10.35 0.71
N PRO A 5 -16.50 11.66 1.01
CA PRO A 5 -15.42 12.65 0.82
C PRO A 5 -14.14 12.31 1.59
N GLN A 6 -14.19 11.41 2.59
CA GLN A 6 -13.01 10.95 3.30
C GLN A 6 -12.08 10.13 2.39
N PHE A 7 -12.64 9.30 1.52
CA PHE A 7 -11.86 8.56 0.52
C PHE A 7 -11.23 9.50 -0.51
N GLU A 8 -11.96 10.51 -0.98
CA GLU A 8 -11.42 11.51 -1.90
C GLU A 8 -10.21 12.25 -1.30
N LYS A 9 -10.30 12.65 -0.03
CA LYS A 9 -9.18 13.25 0.69
C LYS A 9 -7.97 12.31 0.76
N ALA A 10 -8.20 11.02 0.99
CA ALA A 10 -7.13 10.02 1.00
C ALA A 10 -6.48 9.85 -0.37
N LEU A 11 -7.27 9.86 -1.44
CA LEU A 11 -6.77 9.78 -2.81
C LEU A 11 -5.91 11.00 -3.17
N ILE A 12 -6.37 12.20 -2.87
CA ILE A 12 -5.60 13.44 -3.06
C ILE A 12 -4.31 13.40 -2.22
N TYR A 13 -4.39 12.86 -1.01
CA TYR A 13 -3.21 12.72 -0.16
C TYR A 13 -2.21 11.73 -0.74
N ALA A 14 -2.64 10.54 -1.16
CA ALA A 14 -1.81 9.52 -1.79
C ALA A 14 -1.12 10.05 -3.06
N THR A 15 -1.85 10.75 -3.94
CA THR A 15 -1.29 11.35 -5.16
C THR A 15 -0.22 12.39 -4.85
N ARG A 16 -0.39 13.19 -3.79
CA ARG A 16 0.61 14.19 -3.37
C ARG A 16 1.88 13.56 -2.80
N ILE A 17 1.75 12.56 -1.93
CA ILE A 17 2.91 11.98 -1.24
C ILE A 17 3.74 11.05 -2.13
N HIS A 18 3.09 10.41 -3.11
CA HIS A 18 3.75 9.62 -4.15
C HIS A 18 4.00 10.42 -5.43
N GLY A 19 3.68 11.73 -5.42
CA GLY A 19 3.86 12.63 -6.56
C GLY A 19 5.31 12.65 -7.04
N GLY A 20 5.51 12.39 -8.33
CA GLY A 20 6.84 12.35 -8.96
C GLY A 20 7.61 11.03 -8.78
N LYS A 21 7.08 10.06 -8.03
CA LYS A 21 7.70 8.73 -7.94
C LYS A 21 7.34 7.86 -9.14
N LEU A 22 8.34 7.15 -9.65
CA LEU A 22 8.17 6.12 -10.67
C LEU A 22 8.31 4.74 -10.03
N ARG A 23 7.62 3.74 -10.58
CA ARG A 23 7.81 2.35 -10.19
C ARG A 23 9.22 1.90 -10.60
N LYS A 24 9.90 1.18 -9.71
CA LYS A 24 11.31 0.78 -9.87
C LYS A 24 11.54 0.15 -11.24
N LYS A 25 12.59 0.61 -11.94
CA LYS A 25 13.00 0.14 -13.28
C LYS A 25 11.98 0.37 -14.40
N THR A 26 10.95 1.19 -14.19
CA THR A 26 9.94 1.51 -15.21
C THR A 26 9.73 3.03 -15.32
N ARG A 27 8.99 3.46 -16.35
CA ARG A 27 8.49 4.84 -16.48
C ARG A 27 7.06 5.02 -15.94
N ILE A 28 6.51 4.00 -15.30
CA ILE A 28 5.12 4.00 -14.84
C ILE A 28 5.03 4.83 -13.54
N PRO A 29 4.14 5.82 -13.46
CA PRO A 29 3.90 6.57 -12.23
C PRO A 29 3.50 5.64 -11.07
N TYR A 30 4.10 5.82 -9.89
CA TYR A 30 3.85 4.95 -8.73
C TYR A 30 2.37 4.93 -8.32
N ILE A 31 1.66 6.03 -8.58
CA ILE A 31 0.22 6.13 -8.32
C ILE A 31 -0.61 5.06 -9.05
N ALA A 32 -0.14 4.56 -10.20
CA ALA A 32 -0.81 3.46 -10.90
C ALA A 32 -0.88 2.19 -10.04
N HIS A 33 0.19 1.90 -9.29
CA HIS A 33 0.22 0.78 -8.35
C HIS A 33 -0.78 0.99 -7.21
N ILE A 34 -0.74 2.16 -6.57
CA ILE A 34 -1.64 2.50 -5.45
C ILE A 34 -3.12 2.37 -5.87
N LEU A 35 -3.46 2.88 -7.05
CA LEU A 35 -4.81 2.77 -7.60
C LEU A 35 -5.18 1.31 -7.93
N GLY A 36 -4.25 0.54 -8.50
CA GLY A 36 -4.47 -0.87 -8.81
C GLY A 36 -4.68 -1.74 -7.58
N VAL A 37 -3.91 -1.53 -6.51
CA VAL A 37 -4.11 -2.21 -5.21
C VAL A 37 -5.46 -1.85 -4.62
N THR A 38 -5.83 -0.57 -4.65
CA THR A 38 -7.12 -0.09 -4.13
C THR A 38 -8.30 -0.67 -4.91
N ALA A 39 -8.19 -0.74 -6.24
CA ALA A 39 -9.21 -1.35 -7.09
C ALA A 39 -9.41 -2.83 -6.76
N ILE A 40 -8.32 -3.59 -6.65
CA ILE A 40 -8.39 -5.00 -6.24
C ILE A 40 -9.05 -5.12 -4.86
N ALA A 41 -8.62 -4.36 -3.85
CA ALA A 41 -9.20 -4.44 -2.52
C ALA A 41 -10.72 -4.20 -2.55
N LEU A 42 -11.18 -3.18 -3.29
CA LEU A 42 -12.60 -2.87 -3.46
C LEU A 42 -13.38 -3.99 -4.16
N GLU A 43 -12.81 -4.60 -5.21
CA GLU A 43 -13.42 -5.74 -5.92
C GLU A 43 -13.57 -6.97 -5.01
N TYR A 44 -12.67 -7.14 -4.03
CA TYR A 44 -12.72 -8.22 -3.04
C TYR A 44 -13.46 -7.84 -1.74
N GLY A 45 -14.26 -6.78 -1.77
CA GLY A 45 -15.20 -6.45 -0.70
C GLY A 45 -14.66 -5.53 0.39
N ALA A 46 -13.56 -4.82 0.13
CA ALA A 46 -13.04 -3.82 1.07
C ALA A 46 -14.11 -2.78 1.43
N ASN A 47 -14.26 -2.48 2.72
CA ASN A 47 -15.00 -1.31 3.16
C ASN A 47 -14.17 -0.01 2.95
N GLU A 48 -14.78 1.15 3.20
CA GLU A 48 -14.10 2.43 2.98
C GLU A 48 -12.81 2.59 3.80
N THR A 49 -12.75 2.05 5.02
CA THR A 49 -11.54 2.11 5.86
C THR A 49 -10.40 1.30 5.23
N GLU A 50 -10.70 0.10 4.75
CA GLU A 50 -9.73 -0.76 4.06
C GLU A 50 -9.30 -0.17 2.72
N ALA A 51 -10.23 0.45 1.97
CA ALA A 51 -9.92 1.12 0.72
C ALA A 51 -9.01 2.34 0.93
N ILE A 52 -9.26 3.13 1.99
CA ILE A 52 -8.36 4.22 2.38
C ILE A 52 -7.00 3.66 2.80
N ALA A 53 -6.96 2.57 3.57
CA ALA A 53 -5.69 1.94 3.93
C ALA A 53 -4.92 1.42 2.71
N ALA A 54 -5.60 0.84 1.72
CA ALA A 54 -4.99 0.43 0.45
C ALA A 54 -4.38 1.61 -0.32
N LEU A 55 -5.03 2.79 -0.32
CA LEU A 55 -4.45 4.01 -0.91
C LEU A 55 -3.15 4.47 -0.20
N LEU A 56 -2.98 4.11 1.06
CA LEU A 56 -1.95 4.64 1.95
C LEU A 56 -0.93 3.59 2.40
N HIS A 57 -1.03 2.35 1.94
CA HIS A 57 -0.28 1.22 2.50
C HIS A 57 1.25 1.39 2.44
N ASP A 58 1.76 2.04 1.39
CA ASP A 58 3.20 2.33 1.22
C ASP A 58 3.64 3.69 1.79
N ALA A 59 2.72 4.48 2.32
CA ALA A 59 3.01 5.86 2.72
C ALA A 59 4.06 5.91 3.83
N VAL A 60 4.01 4.98 4.79
CA VAL A 60 4.93 4.95 5.92
C VAL A 60 6.32 4.48 5.47
N GLU A 61 6.38 3.37 4.74
CA GLU A 61 7.64 2.78 4.29
C GLU A 61 8.43 3.72 3.36
N ASP A 62 7.76 4.37 2.41
CA ASP A 62 8.44 5.09 1.35
C ASP A 62 8.30 6.62 1.47
N CYS A 63 7.40 7.13 2.31
CA CYS A 63 7.03 8.56 2.32
C CYS A 63 7.02 9.17 3.74
N GLY A 64 7.89 8.77 4.67
CA GLY A 64 8.16 9.57 5.89
C GLY A 64 8.02 8.86 7.24
N GLY A 65 7.98 7.53 7.26
CA GLY A 65 8.08 6.71 8.48
C GLY A 65 7.06 7.06 9.55
N ALA A 66 7.47 7.00 10.82
CA ALA A 66 6.59 7.24 11.97
C ALA A 66 5.88 8.61 11.95
N LYS A 67 6.49 9.65 11.35
CA LYS A 67 5.82 10.96 11.19
C LYS A 67 4.62 10.85 10.26
N ARG A 68 4.75 10.07 9.18
CA ARG A 68 3.65 9.81 8.23
C ARG A 68 2.52 9.02 8.91
N LEU A 69 2.86 8.02 9.70
CA LEU A 69 1.85 7.21 10.39
C LEU A 69 0.96 8.05 11.31
N ARG A 70 1.57 8.96 12.09
CA ARG A 70 0.81 9.91 12.95
C ARG A 70 -0.08 10.85 12.15
N ASP A 71 0.39 11.33 10.99
CA ASP A 71 -0.40 12.19 10.11
C ASP A 71 -1.62 11.43 9.53
N ILE A 72 -1.44 10.16 9.17
CA ILE A 72 -2.51 9.27 8.72
C ILE A 72 -3.54 9.05 9.83
N GLU A 73 -3.08 8.77 11.06
CA GLU A 73 -3.97 8.61 12.21
C GLU A 73 -4.81 9.85 12.46
N HIS A 74 -4.19 11.04 12.40
CA HIS A 74 -4.89 12.30 12.61
C HIS A 74 -5.92 12.61 11.51
N LYS A 75 -5.58 12.34 10.24
CA LYS A 75 -6.44 12.67 9.09
C LYS A 75 -7.54 11.65 8.81
N PHE A 76 -7.24 10.36 8.98
CA PHE A 76 -8.07 9.24 8.52
C PHE A 76 -8.49 8.29 9.65
N GLY A 77 -7.98 8.50 10.86
CA GLY A 77 -8.37 7.77 12.06
C GLY A 77 -7.51 6.54 12.34
N LYS A 78 -7.62 6.07 13.60
CA LYS A 78 -6.84 4.96 14.16
C LYS A 78 -6.95 3.66 13.39
N ARG A 79 -8.14 3.33 12.88
CA ARG A 79 -8.35 2.07 12.14
C ARG A 79 -7.57 2.04 10.83
N VAL A 80 -7.52 3.16 10.10
CA VAL A 80 -6.71 3.28 8.88
C VAL A 80 -5.23 3.18 9.22
N ALA A 81 -4.77 3.97 10.20
CA ALA A 81 -3.37 3.99 10.61
C ALA A 81 -2.87 2.59 11.01
N ARG A 82 -3.67 1.83 11.76
CA ARG A 82 -3.32 0.46 12.16
C ARG A 82 -3.13 -0.48 10.96
N ILE A 83 -4.02 -0.43 9.97
CA ILE A 83 -3.89 -1.27 8.77
C ILE A 83 -2.63 -0.87 7.99
N VAL A 84 -2.36 0.44 7.86
CA VAL A 84 -1.16 0.95 7.17
C VAL A 84 0.12 0.54 7.89
N GLU A 85 0.14 0.63 9.23
CA GLU A 85 1.26 0.18 10.06
C GLU A 85 1.52 -1.32 9.87
N ASP A 86 0.48 -2.16 9.98
CA ASP A 86 0.60 -3.60 9.75
C ASP A 86 1.06 -3.93 8.30
N CYS A 87 0.75 -3.08 7.32
CA CYS A 87 1.19 -3.27 5.93
C CYS A 87 2.63 -2.84 5.67
N THR A 88 3.28 -2.14 6.61
CA THR A 88 4.63 -1.59 6.46
C THR A 88 5.70 -2.65 6.75
N ASP A 89 6.61 -2.92 5.80
CA ASP A 89 7.70 -3.91 5.97
C ASP A 89 8.77 -3.41 6.95
N THR A 90 9.07 -2.11 6.92
CA THR A 90 10.01 -1.43 7.82
C THR A 90 9.87 0.09 7.70
N ASP A 91 10.08 0.81 8.79
CA ASP A 91 10.25 2.27 8.79
C ASP A 91 11.73 2.69 9.02
N GLN A 92 12.62 1.72 9.26
CA GLN A 92 14.06 1.95 9.46
C GLN A 92 14.77 2.38 8.19
N THR A 93 15.70 3.34 8.35
CA THR A 93 16.60 3.83 7.29
C THR A 93 18.05 3.84 7.80
N PRO A 94 18.99 3.13 7.15
CA PRO A 94 18.83 2.34 5.94
C PRO A 94 17.98 1.08 6.16
N LYS A 95 17.35 0.62 5.07
CA LYS A 95 16.51 -0.59 5.04
C LYS A 95 17.38 -1.82 5.44
N PRO A 96 16.97 -2.62 6.46
CA PRO A 96 17.65 -3.88 6.84
C PRO A 96 17.83 -4.91 5.68
N PRO A 97 18.45 -6.08 5.90
CA PRO A 97 18.53 -7.11 4.87
C PRO A 97 17.15 -7.54 4.35
N TRP A 98 17.02 -7.63 3.02
CA TRP A 98 15.73 -7.89 2.36
C TRP A 98 15.09 -9.22 2.80
N LEU A 99 15.87 -10.29 2.87
CA LEU A 99 15.36 -11.64 3.15
C LEU A 99 14.78 -11.75 4.56
N GLU A 100 15.47 -11.17 5.55
CA GLU A 100 15.03 -11.18 6.95
C GLU A 100 13.73 -10.40 7.11
N ARG A 101 13.64 -9.20 6.52
CA ARG A 101 12.41 -8.42 6.53
C ARG A 101 11.24 -9.15 5.90
N LYS A 102 11.43 -9.74 4.70
CA LYS A 102 10.34 -10.45 4.02
C LYS A 102 9.85 -11.67 4.79
N LYS A 103 10.75 -12.41 5.47
CA LYS A 103 10.35 -13.51 6.36
C LYS A 103 9.54 -13.00 7.54
N ALA A 104 10.02 -11.95 8.20
CA ALA A 104 9.32 -11.35 9.34
C ALA A 104 7.94 -10.79 8.94
N TYR A 105 7.84 -10.11 7.80
CA TYR A 105 6.59 -9.58 7.29
C TYR A 105 5.57 -10.68 6.95
N VAL A 106 5.99 -11.77 6.30
CA VAL A 106 5.09 -12.90 6.01
C VAL A 106 4.56 -13.53 7.30
N GLU A 107 5.41 -13.69 8.32
CA GLU A 107 4.96 -14.23 9.60
C GLU A 107 4.05 -13.24 10.35
N HIS A 108 4.32 -11.94 10.30
CA HIS A 108 3.43 -10.91 10.84
C HIS A 108 2.04 -10.96 10.18
N VAL A 109 1.98 -10.95 8.85
CA VAL A 109 0.71 -10.94 8.10
C VAL A 109 -0.11 -12.21 8.36
N ARG A 110 0.52 -13.34 8.68
CA ARG A 110 -0.19 -14.58 9.09
C ARG A 110 -1.11 -14.35 10.28
N HIS A 111 -0.67 -13.56 11.26
CA HIS A 111 -1.40 -13.27 12.50
C HIS A 111 -2.16 -11.94 12.47
N ALA A 112 -1.98 -11.15 11.40
CA ALA A 112 -2.63 -9.87 11.25
C ALA A 112 -4.15 -9.98 11.04
N SER A 113 -4.82 -8.83 11.19
CA SER A 113 -6.26 -8.70 10.99
C SER A 113 -6.67 -9.02 9.55
N MET A 114 -7.93 -9.41 9.33
CA MET A 114 -8.45 -9.62 7.97
C MET A 114 -8.35 -8.37 7.08
N PRO A 115 -8.64 -7.15 7.57
CA PRO A 115 -8.37 -5.91 6.82
C PRO A 115 -6.92 -5.80 6.32
N THR A 116 -5.94 -6.09 7.19
CA THR A 116 -4.52 -6.11 6.82
C THR A 116 -4.22 -7.16 5.76
N LYS A 117 -4.72 -8.38 5.95
CA LYS A 117 -4.53 -9.48 4.99
C LYS A 117 -5.11 -9.15 3.62
N LEU A 118 -6.29 -8.52 3.57
CA LEU A 118 -6.93 -8.09 2.32
C LEU A 118 -6.06 -7.08 1.58
N VAL A 119 -5.57 -6.04 2.27
CA VAL A 119 -4.71 -5.01 1.65
C VAL A 119 -3.37 -5.62 1.21
N SER A 120 -2.73 -6.42 2.06
CA SER A 120 -1.46 -7.08 1.75
C SER A 120 -1.59 -8.05 0.56
N ALA A 121 -2.64 -8.86 0.51
CA ALA A 121 -2.91 -9.76 -0.61
C ALA A 121 -3.17 -9.00 -1.91
N SER A 122 -3.90 -7.88 -1.84
CA SER A 122 -4.15 -7.01 -2.98
C SER A 122 -2.86 -6.40 -3.54
N ASP A 123 -1.96 -5.96 -2.67
CA ASP A 123 -0.61 -5.51 -3.02
C ASP A 123 0.19 -6.62 -3.74
N LYS A 124 0.26 -7.82 -3.15
CA LYS A 124 1.00 -8.93 -3.78
C LYS A 124 0.41 -9.33 -5.13
N LEU A 125 -0.92 -9.39 -5.25
CA LEU A 125 -1.58 -9.72 -6.51
C LEU A 125 -1.27 -8.67 -7.59
N HIS A 126 -1.33 -7.38 -7.27
CA HIS A 126 -0.99 -6.32 -8.21
C HIS A 126 0.48 -6.43 -8.65
N ASN A 127 1.39 -6.64 -7.71
CA ASN A 127 2.82 -6.77 -8.00
C ASN A 127 3.12 -7.97 -8.91
N ILE A 128 2.50 -9.14 -8.65
CA ILE A 128 2.65 -10.34 -9.50
C ILE A 128 2.13 -10.08 -10.91
N ARG A 129 0.94 -9.47 -11.05
CA ARG A 129 0.37 -9.12 -12.36
C ARG A 129 1.29 -8.20 -13.15
N ALA A 130 1.86 -7.20 -12.49
CA ALA A 130 2.75 -6.25 -13.12
C ALA A 130 4.08 -6.90 -13.53
N ILE A 131 4.67 -7.77 -12.71
CA ILE A 131 5.87 -8.55 -13.08
C ILE A 131 5.60 -9.43 -14.31
N LEU A 132 4.44 -10.08 -14.37
CA LEU A 132 4.06 -10.91 -15.52
C LEU A 132 3.91 -10.10 -16.80
N MET A 133 3.38 -8.87 -16.71
CA MET A 133 3.29 -7.95 -17.85
C MET A 133 4.68 -7.52 -18.33
N ASP A 134 5.56 -7.15 -17.39
CA ASP A 134 6.94 -6.76 -17.69
C ASP A 134 7.68 -7.90 -18.41
N TYR A 135 7.57 -9.15 -17.90
CA TYR A 135 8.17 -10.34 -18.52
C TYR A 135 7.69 -10.58 -19.96
N ARG A 136 6.38 -10.46 -20.22
CA ARG A 136 5.81 -10.68 -21.55
C ARG A 136 6.25 -9.63 -22.59
N GLN A 137 6.57 -8.41 -22.15
CA GLN A 137 7.06 -7.36 -23.05
C GLN A 137 8.55 -7.49 -23.37
N GLU A 138 9.34 -8.17 -22.54
CA GLU A 138 10.75 -8.46 -22.84
C GLU A 138 10.90 -9.61 -23.87
N ASP A 139 9.92 -10.52 -23.93
CA ASP A 139 9.86 -11.63 -24.91
C ASP A 139 9.22 -11.24 -26.27
N SER A 140 8.77 -9.99 -26.43
CA SER A 140 8.09 -9.48 -27.65
C SER A 140 8.98 -8.51 -28.44
#